data_AF-A0A444XNF9-F1
#
_entry.id   AF-A0A444XNF9-F1
#
_cell.length_a   1.000
_cell.length_b   1.000
_cell.length_c   1.000
_cell.angle_alpha   90.00
_cell.angle_beta   90.00
_cell.angle_gamma   90.00
#
_symmetry.space_group_name_H-M   'P 1'
#
loop_
_entity.id
_entity.type
_entity.pdbx_description
1 polymer ?
#
loop_
_entity_poly.entity_id
_entity_poly.type
_entity_poly.pdbx_seq_one_letter_code
_entity_poly.pdbx_strand_id
1 'polypeptide(L)'
;MDYIIAGKICDEVECGKGKCVANTSYPLNFICECDNGWKRTRDNDNDTDANSFLPCVIPQCSMNYGCQSAPPPVPEKSVPHNFSAFDPCYWAYCGEGSCQKNKTHTYRCECNPNTFNLLNISVFPCYSACKQLIS
;
A
#
# COMPACT_ATOMS: atom_id res chain seq x y z
N MET A 1 10.98 -22.68 17.41
CA MET A 1 9.49 -22.69 17.33
C MET A 1 9.05 -21.48 16.50
N ASP A 2 9.76 -21.19 15.40
CA ASP A 2 9.80 -19.86 14.78
C ASP A 2 9.34 -19.86 13.31
N TYR A 3 9.18 -21.05 12.72
CA TYR A 3 8.78 -21.21 11.32
C TYR A 3 7.28 -20.95 11.09
N ILE A 4 6.44 -21.12 12.11
CA ILE A 4 4.97 -20.98 11.98
C ILE A 4 4.50 -19.52 12.03
N ILE A 5 5.28 -18.60 12.60
CA ILE A 5 4.91 -17.16 12.66
C ILE A 5 5.27 -16.45 11.35
N ALA A 6 6.39 -16.81 10.73
CA ALA A 6 6.81 -16.24 9.46
C ALA A 6 5.81 -16.55 8.33
N GLY A 7 5.30 -17.78 8.23
CA GLY A 7 4.33 -18.13 7.17
C GLY A 7 3.01 -17.36 7.23
N LYS A 8 2.53 -17.01 8.42
CA LYS A 8 1.22 -16.34 8.61
C LYS A 8 1.24 -14.85 8.29
N ILE A 9 2.41 -14.21 8.30
CA ILE A 9 2.48 -12.76 8.03
C ILE A 9 2.02 -12.45 6.61
N CYS A 10 2.34 -13.32 5.65
CA CYS A 10 1.96 -13.16 4.26
C CYS A 10 0.48 -13.48 3.99
N ASP A 11 -0.27 -14.00 4.96
CA ASP A 11 -1.73 -14.16 4.85
C ASP A 11 -2.46 -12.82 5.03
N GLU A 12 -1.79 -11.81 5.60
CA GLU A 12 -2.35 -10.48 5.91
C GLU A 12 -1.66 -9.33 5.17
N VAL A 13 -0.52 -9.59 4.53
CA VAL A 13 0.27 -8.60 3.78
C VAL A 13 -0.11 -8.63 2.30
N GLU A 14 -0.37 -7.45 1.75
CA GLU A 14 -0.64 -7.26 0.32
C GLU A 14 0.49 -6.46 -0.31
N CYS A 15 1.22 -7.10 -1.23
CA CYS A 15 2.39 -6.55 -1.89
C CYS A 15 2.10 -5.90 -3.24
N GLY A 16 0.86 -5.90 -3.70
CA GLY A 16 0.47 -5.32 -4.99
C GLY A 16 0.93 -6.18 -6.15
N LYS A 17 1.78 -5.60 -7.01
CA LYS A 17 2.39 -6.32 -8.14
C LYS A 17 3.69 -6.99 -7.70
N GLY A 18 3.55 -7.94 -6.79
CA GLY A 18 4.64 -8.66 -6.19
C GLY A 18 4.15 -9.72 -5.21
N LYS A 19 5.10 -10.38 -4.56
CA LYS A 19 4.84 -11.49 -3.64
C LYS A 19 5.40 -11.18 -2.25
N CYS A 20 4.61 -11.47 -1.22
CA CYS A 20 5.12 -11.47 0.15
C CYS A 20 6.05 -12.67 0.37
N VAL A 21 7.23 -12.39 0.90
CA VAL A 21 8.22 -13.40 1.32
C VAL A 21 8.55 -13.17 2.77
N ALA A 22 8.20 -14.14 3.61
CA ALA A 22 8.55 -14.11 5.02
C ALA A 22 10.07 -14.27 5.18
N ASN A 23 10.70 -13.28 5.82
CA ASN A 23 12.14 -13.21 5.97
C ASN A 23 12.48 -12.54 7.31
N THR A 24 12.90 -13.34 8.28
CA THR A 24 13.23 -12.89 9.65
C THR A 24 14.51 -12.06 9.74
N SER A 25 15.27 -11.92 8.65
CA SER A 25 16.41 -11.00 8.59
C SER A 25 15.99 -9.54 8.45
N TYR A 26 14.73 -9.27 8.11
CA TYR A 26 14.18 -7.92 7.96
C TYR A 26 13.41 -7.48 9.22
N PRO A 27 13.38 -6.17 9.54
CA PRO A 27 12.75 -5.68 10.78
C PRO A 27 11.28 -6.05 10.97
N LEU A 28 10.54 -6.19 9.87
CA LEU A 28 9.12 -6.57 9.90
C LEU A 28 8.90 -8.07 9.67
N ASN A 29 9.96 -8.87 9.58
CA ASN A 29 9.94 -10.30 9.28
C ASN A 29 9.35 -10.70 7.92
N PHE A 30 9.17 -9.74 7.00
CA PHE A 30 8.78 -9.99 5.61
C PHE A 30 9.36 -8.93 4.68
N ILE A 31 9.36 -9.27 3.39
CA ILE A 31 9.58 -8.35 2.27
C ILE A 31 8.49 -8.55 1.22
N CYS A 32 8.28 -7.54 0.38
CA CYS A 32 7.50 -7.65 -0.83
C CYS A 32 8.45 -7.74 -2.02
N GLU A 33 8.58 -8.88 -2.68
CA GLU A 33 9.36 -9.04 -3.92
C GLU A 33 8.54 -8.59 -5.13
N CYS A 34 8.97 -7.55 -5.85
CA CYS A 34 8.20 -7.01 -6.97
C CYS A 34 8.27 -7.91 -8.22
N ASP A 35 7.14 -7.98 -8.93
CA ASP A 35 7.06 -8.57 -10.25
C ASP A 35 7.94 -7.78 -11.24
N ASN A 36 8.37 -8.43 -12.32
CA ASN A 36 9.16 -7.78 -13.35
C ASN A 36 8.43 -6.55 -13.92
N GLY A 37 9.13 -5.43 -14.01
CA GLY A 37 8.56 -4.15 -14.45
C GLY A 37 7.82 -3.37 -13.36
N TRP A 38 7.90 -3.76 -12.09
CA TRP A 38 7.33 -3.01 -10.96
C TRP A 38 8.39 -2.59 -9.93
N LYS A 39 8.08 -1.53 -9.18
CA LYS A 39 8.92 -0.93 -8.13
C LYS A 39 8.05 -0.44 -6.98
N ARG A 40 8.72 -0.19 -5.84
CA ARG A 40 8.13 0.37 -4.61
C ARG A 40 8.19 1.89 -4.60
N THR A 41 9.29 2.47 -5.08
CA THR A 41 9.57 3.92 -5.12
C THR A 41 9.94 4.37 -6.53
N ARG A 42 9.86 5.69 -6.78
CA ARG A 42 10.10 6.31 -8.10
C ARG A 42 11.59 6.52 -8.39
N ASP A 43 12.36 6.80 -7.35
CA ASP A 43 13.76 7.18 -7.47
C ASP A 43 14.67 5.95 -7.62
N ASN A 44 15.93 6.20 -7.98
CA ASN A 44 17.04 5.24 -7.84
C ASN A 44 17.42 5.04 -6.37
N ASP A 45 16.49 5.26 -5.44
CA ASP A 45 16.61 4.78 -4.08
C ASP A 45 16.73 3.27 -4.21
N ASN A 46 17.98 2.80 -4.13
CA ASN A 46 18.26 1.38 -4.13
C ASN A 46 17.29 0.72 -3.15
N ASP A 47 16.69 -0.39 -3.57
CA ASP A 47 15.91 -1.24 -2.68
C ASP A 47 16.82 -1.68 -1.52
N THR A 48 16.87 -0.85 -0.49
CA THR A 48 17.53 -1.13 0.76
C THR A 48 16.55 -1.84 1.67
N ASP A 49 17.05 -2.42 2.75
CA ASP A 49 16.21 -3.10 3.72
C ASP A 49 15.10 -2.21 4.30
N ALA A 50 15.31 -0.89 4.30
CA ALA A 50 14.35 0.11 4.76
C ALA A 50 13.09 0.22 3.90
N ASN A 51 13.11 -0.15 2.62
CA ASN A 51 11.97 0.00 1.71
C ASN A 51 11.40 -1.35 1.24
N SER A 52 12.06 -2.46 1.56
CA SER A 52 11.72 -3.79 1.05
C SER A 52 10.33 -4.28 1.47
N PHE A 53 9.75 -3.70 2.52
CA PHE A 53 8.39 -4.01 3.00
C PHE A 53 7.29 -3.24 2.26
N LEU A 54 7.63 -2.21 1.49
CA LEU A 54 6.64 -1.40 0.77
C LEU A 54 6.01 -2.19 -0.38
N PRO A 55 4.72 -1.95 -0.69
CA PRO A 55 4.06 -2.62 -1.79
C PRO A 55 4.59 -2.16 -3.15
N CYS A 56 4.55 -3.06 -4.13
CA CYS A 56 4.96 -2.84 -5.50
C CYS A 56 3.81 -2.23 -6.31
N VAL A 57 3.80 -0.90 -6.40
CA VAL A 57 2.68 -0.14 -7.00
C VAL A 57 3.10 0.78 -8.15
N ILE A 58 4.40 0.89 -8.42
CA ILE A 58 4.95 1.80 -9.42
C ILE A 58 5.43 1.00 -10.62
N PRO A 59 4.84 1.16 -11.81
CA PRO A 59 5.35 0.49 -12.99
C PRO A 59 6.66 1.14 -13.45
N GLN A 60 7.57 0.34 -14.01
CA GLN A 60 8.82 0.77 -14.63
C GLN A 60 8.58 1.34 -16.04
N CYS A 61 7.61 2.24 -16.17
CA CYS A 61 7.31 2.95 -17.39
C CYS A 61 7.15 4.45 -17.11
N SER A 62 7.19 5.27 -18.16
CA SER A 62 6.92 6.70 -18.05
C SER A 62 5.43 6.92 -17.79
N MET A 63 5.06 7.22 -16.54
CA MET A 63 3.69 7.59 -16.20
C MET A 63 3.43 9.05 -16.56
N ASN A 64 2.33 9.30 -17.27
CA ASN A 64 1.84 10.66 -17.52
C ASN A 64 0.94 11.10 -16.35
N TYR A 65 1.46 12.00 -15.52
CA TYR A 65 0.74 12.54 -14.36
C TYR A 65 -0.25 13.65 -14.72
N GLY A 66 -0.44 13.98 -16.00
CA GLY A 66 -1.28 15.08 -16.47
C GLY A 66 -2.78 14.92 -16.20
N CYS A 67 -3.21 13.79 -15.63
CA CYS A 67 -4.63 13.50 -15.41
C CYS A 67 -5.19 14.00 -14.07
N GLN A 68 -4.32 14.25 -13.07
CA GLN A 68 -4.75 14.69 -11.76
C GLN A 68 -3.79 15.73 -11.20
N SER A 69 -4.36 16.75 -10.54
CA SER A 69 -3.60 17.64 -9.67
C SER A 69 -2.83 16.83 -8.63
N ALA A 70 -1.70 17.36 -8.18
CA ALA A 70 -0.93 16.73 -7.10
C ALA A 70 -1.87 16.41 -5.91
N PRO A 71 -1.72 15.24 -5.27
CA PRO A 71 -2.49 14.92 -4.07
C PRO A 71 -2.34 16.04 -3.05
N PRO A 72 -3.40 16.36 -2.27
CA PRO A 72 -3.26 17.27 -1.15
C PRO A 72 -2.17 16.74 -0.19
N PRO A 73 -1.47 17.62 0.53
CA PRO A 73 -0.47 17.20 1.52
C PRO A 73 -1.06 16.17 2.48
N VAL A 74 -0.27 15.14 2.80
CA VAL A 74 -0.69 14.13 3.78
C VAL A 74 -0.93 14.83 5.12
N PRO A 75 -2.12 14.70 5.72
CA PRO A 75 -2.39 15.29 7.02
C PRO A 75 -1.43 14.72 8.07
N GLU A 76 -0.77 15.60 8.83
CA GLU A 76 0.03 15.17 9.97
C GLU A 76 -0.89 14.58 11.05
N LYS A 77 -0.67 13.31 11.39
CA LYS A 77 -1.32 12.65 12.52
C LYS A 77 -0.35 12.61 13.69
N SER A 78 -0.80 13.03 14.87
CA SER A 78 -0.04 12.79 16.09
C SER A 78 0.02 11.29 16.38
N VAL A 79 1.07 10.81 17.05
CA VAL A 79 1.12 9.41 17.46
C VAL A 79 0.20 9.24 18.69
N PRO A 80 -0.88 8.45 18.60
CA PRO A 80 -1.77 8.27 19.73
C PRO A 80 -1.08 7.41 20.80
N HIS A 81 -1.14 7.85 22.05
CA HIS A 81 -0.60 7.12 23.21
C HIS A 81 -1.60 6.14 23.85
N ASN A 82 -2.65 5.77 23.11
CA ASN A 82 -3.71 4.87 23.56
C ASN A 82 -3.87 3.70 22.56
N PHE A 83 -4.83 2.80 22.81
CA PHE A 83 -5.05 1.62 21.97
C PHE A 83 -5.39 1.93 20.50
N SER A 84 -5.76 3.18 20.15
CA SER A 84 -5.96 3.56 18.74
C SER A 84 -4.67 3.52 17.91
N ALA A 85 -3.50 3.45 18.54
CA ALA A 85 -2.23 3.18 17.86
C ALA A 85 -2.25 1.84 17.09
N PHE A 86 -3.06 0.88 17.54
CA PHE A 86 -3.23 -0.42 16.90
C PHE A 86 -4.44 -0.47 15.94
N ASP A 87 -5.15 0.65 15.78
CA ASP A 87 -6.25 0.73 14.83
C ASP A 87 -5.71 0.87 13.40
N PRO A 88 -5.93 -0.12 12.51
CA PRO A 88 -5.42 -0.04 11.13
C PRO A 88 -5.99 1.17 10.37
N CYS A 89 -7.23 1.59 10.68
CA CYS A 89 -7.84 2.76 10.04
C CYS A 89 -7.31 4.09 10.57
N TYR A 90 -6.68 4.11 11.74
CA TYR A 90 -6.04 5.33 12.23
C TYR A 90 -4.87 5.74 11.33
N TRP A 91 -4.12 4.78 10.80
CA TRP A 91 -2.95 5.04 9.95
C TRP A 91 -3.26 4.99 8.45
N ALA A 92 -4.31 4.26 8.05
CA ALA A 92 -4.71 4.14 6.67
C ALA A 92 -5.01 5.50 6.01
N TYR A 93 -4.61 5.62 4.75
CA TYR A 93 -5.04 6.67 3.84
C TYR A 93 -5.79 6.03 2.68
N CYS A 94 -7.09 6.26 2.59
CA CYS A 94 -7.94 5.65 1.55
C CYS A 94 -8.20 6.54 0.33
N GLY A 95 -7.57 7.71 0.23
CA GLY A 95 -7.80 8.64 -0.87
C GLY A 95 -9.27 9.05 -0.96
N GLU A 96 -9.88 8.89 -2.14
CA GLU A 96 -11.30 9.17 -2.40
C GLU A 96 -12.22 8.03 -1.92
N GLY A 97 -12.04 7.61 -0.67
CA GLY A 97 -12.77 6.50 -0.06
C GLY A 97 -12.66 6.51 1.46
N SER A 98 -13.32 5.56 2.11
CA SER A 98 -13.38 5.43 3.57
C SER A 98 -12.74 4.13 4.04
N CYS A 99 -12.02 4.19 5.17
CA CYS A 99 -11.44 2.99 5.77
C CYS A 99 -12.49 2.19 6.53
N GLN A 100 -12.54 0.88 6.28
CA GLN A 100 -13.31 -0.10 7.03
C GLN A 100 -12.38 -1.16 7.61
N LYS A 101 -12.53 -1.49 8.89
CA LYS A 101 -11.80 -2.60 9.49
C LYS A 101 -12.35 -3.92 8.98
N ASN A 102 -11.47 -4.80 8.52
CA ASN A 102 -11.85 -6.13 8.05
C ASN A 102 -11.59 -7.19 9.13
N LYS A 103 -10.38 -7.19 9.71
CA LYS A 103 -9.99 -8.02 10.86
C LYS A 103 -9.34 -7.15 11.93
N THR A 104 -8.84 -7.78 12.99
CA THR A 104 -8.12 -7.11 14.09
C THR A 104 -6.95 -6.24 13.60
N HIS A 105 -6.24 -6.66 12.55
CA HIS A 105 -5.02 -5.99 12.06
C HIS A 105 -5.09 -5.56 10.59
N THR A 106 -6.20 -5.79 9.91
CA THR A 106 -6.36 -5.48 8.48
C THR A 106 -7.57 -4.58 8.24
N TYR A 107 -7.48 -3.77 7.19
CA TYR A 107 -8.54 -2.87 6.77
C TYR A 107 -8.82 -3.04 5.29
N ARG A 108 -9.84 -2.34 4.78
CA ARG A 108 -10.06 -2.10 3.37
C ARG A 108 -10.48 -0.65 3.18
N CYS A 109 -10.20 -0.10 2.01
CA CYS A 109 -10.69 1.17 1.54
C CYS A 109 -11.94 0.92 0.68
N GLU A 110 -13.08 1.38 1.18
CA GLU A 110 -14.33 1.44 0.41
C GLU A 110 -14.35 2.72 -0.41
N CYS A 111 -14.28 2.57 -1.73
CA CYS A 111 -14.24 3.69 -2.66
C CYS A 111 -15.60 4.36 -2.80
N ASN A 112 -15.57 5.69 -2.94
CA ASN A 112 -16.75 6.47 -3.31
C ASN A 112 -17.22 6.09 -4.73
N PRO A 113 -18.47 6.41 -5.11
CA PRO A 113 -18.95 6.16 -6.47
C PRO A 113 -18.03 6.77 -7.55
N ASN A 114 -17.70 5.98 -8.57
CA ASN A 114 -16.80 6.34 -9.70
C ASN A 114 -15.30 6.47 -9.37
N THR A 115 -14.87 6.03 -8.18
CA THR A 115 -13.45 5.90 -7.83
C THR A 115 -13.11 4.42 -7.62
N PHE A 116 -11.83 4.07 -7.79
CA PHE A 116 -11.38 2.68 -7.80
C PHE A 116 -10.10 2.54 -6.99
N ASN A 117 -9.94 1.42 -6.28
CA ASN A 117 -8.70 1.13 -5.58
C ASN A 117 -7.56 1.03 -6.60
N LEU A 118 -6.39 1.54 -6.23
CA LEU A 118 -5.17 1.32 -6.99
C LEU A 118 -4.94 -0.18 -7.21
N LEU A 119 -4.63 -0.56 -8.45
CA LEU A 119 -4.47 -1.96 -8.88
C LEU A 119 -5.69 -2.88 -8.63
N ASN A 120 -6.86 -2.31 -8.35
CA ASN A 120 -8.07 -3.04 -7.95
C ASN A 120 -7.86 -3.88 -6.67
N ILE A 121 -7.04 -3.38 -5.74
CA ILE A 121 -6.69 -4.05 -4.49
C ILE A 121 -7.28 -3.27 -3.32
N SER A 122 -8.16 -3.90 -2.54
CA SER A 122 -9.01 -3.19 -1.59
C SER A 122 -8.28 -2.50 -0.44
N VAL A 123 -7.04 -2.88 -0.12
CA VAL A 123 -6.25 -2.19 0.92
C VAL A 123 -5.60 -0.90 0.40
N PHE A 124 -5.54 -0.71 -0.92
CA PHE A 124 -4.89 0.45 -1.52
C PHE A 124 -5.86 1.63 -1.68
N PRO A 125 -5.34 2.88 -1.71
CA PRO A 125 -6.17 4.07 -1.79
C PRO A 125 -7.02 4.11 -3.06
N CYS A 126 -8.16 4.80 -2.97
CA CYS A 126 -9.09 5.02 -4.06
C CYS A 126 -8.72 6.27 -4.86
N TYR A 127 -8.77 6.15 -6.19
CA TYR A 127 -8.52 7.23 -7.13
C TYR A 127 -9.66 7.31 -8.15
N SER A 128 -10.04 8.52 -8.54
CA SER A 128 -10.90 8.74 -9.70
C SER A 128 -10.31 8.10 -10.96
N ALA A 129 -11.15 7.48 -11.79
CA ALA A 129 -10.71 7.04 -13.12
C ALA A 129 -10.23 8.24 -13.94
N CYS A 130 -9.03 8.12 -14.51
CA CYS A 130 -8.56 9.09 -15.47
C CYS A 130 -9.48 9.04 -16.69
N LYS A 131 -10.20 10.14 -16.98
CA LYS A 131 -10.81 10.31 -18.30
C LYS A 131 -9.66 10.54 -19.27
N GLN A 132 -9.26 9.50 -19.97
CA GLN A 132 -8.50 9.67 -21.20
C GLN A 132 -9.38 10.57 -22.08
N LEU A 133 -9.01 11.85 -22.22
CA LEU A 133 -9.58 12.68 -23.27
C LEU A 133 -9.15 12.00 -24.57
N ILE A 134 -10.07 11.26 -25.17
CA ILE A 134 -9.94 10.79 -26.54
C ILE A 134 -10.04 12.07 -27.37
N SER A 135 -8.89 12.61 -27.76
CA SER A 135 -8.80 13.62 -28.81
C SER A 135 -8.98 12.98 -30.17
#